data_AF-A1BHT3-F1
#
_entry.id   AF-A1BHT3-F1
#
_cell.length_a   1.000
_cell.length_b   1.000
_cell.length_c   1.000
_cell.angle_alpha   90.00
_cell.angle_beta   90.00
_cell.angle_gamma   90.00
#
_symmetry.space_group_name_H-M   'P 1'
#
loop_
_entity.id
_entity.type
_entity.pdbx_description
1 polymer ?
#
loop_
_entity_poly.entity_id
_entity_poly.type
_entity_poly.pdbx_seq_one_letter_code
_entity_poly.pdbx_strand_id
1 'polypeptide(L)'
;MPLLNKVFGKKSSSEPLIKIGSQYGGGIVFYVDHTGQHGLIAAKSDMEGSSPGIAAMKGLSEGLFNWPDAIAACRKSETGGFRDWILPDKEQLNHLFMHKREVGGFVHDSANYWSSSECPDGGGWIKAGFWIKDFSSFGCQSAEPKDAYNRVRAIRAF
;
A
#
# COMPACT_ATOMS: atom_id res chain seq x y z
N MET A 1 -19.91 -36.81 42.78
CA MET A 1 -19.23 -36.95 41.46
C MET A 1 -20.10 -37.81 40.56
N PRO A 2 -20.19 -37.58 39.23
CA PRO A 2 -20.68 -36.34 38.60
C PRO A 2 -21.40 -36.59 37.23
N LEU A 3 -21.65 -35.51 36.48
CA LEU A 3 -21.73 -35.40 35.00
C LEU A 3 -23.03 -35.78 34.28
N LEU A 4 -23.71 -34.79 33.70
CA LEU A 4 -23.93 -34.74 32.24
C LEU A 4 -24.45 -33.35 31.79
N ASN A 5 -23.47 -32.54 31.40
CA ASN A 5 -23.51 -31.62 30.26
C ASN A 5 -24.37 -30.36 30.32
N LYS A 6 -23.83 -29.40 31.07
CA LYS A 6 -23.78 -27.97 30.73
C LYS A 6 -22.94 -27.78 29.45
N VAL A 7 -23.47 -28.14 28.27
CA VAL A 7 -22.75 -28.06 26.97
C VAL A 7 -23.56 -27.22 25.99
N PHE A 8 -23.60 -25.92 26.23
CA PHE A 8 -23.57 -24.90 25.18
C PHE A 8 -22.89 -23.67 25.77
N GLY A 9 -21.58 -23.79 26.02
CA GLY A 9 -20.75 -22.60 26.17
C GLY A 9 -20.90 -21.80 24.89
N LYS A 10 -21.53 -20.62 24.96
CA LYS A 10 -21.40 -19.60 23.91
C LYS A 10 -19.91 -19.34 23.74
N LYS A 11 -19.27 -19.94 22.74
CA LYS A 11 -18.05 -19.37 22.16
C LYS A 11 -18.49 -18.12 21.39
N SER A 12 -18.75 -17.06 22.15
CA SER A 12 -18.55 -15.71 21.62
C SER A 12 -17.05 -15.44 21.68
N SER A 13 -16.27 -16.12 20.84
CA SER A 13 -15.02 -15.53 20.39
C SER A 13 -15.44 -14.45 19.42
N SER A 14 -15.71 -13.24 19.92
CA SER A 14 -15.74 -12.08 19.04
C SER A 14 -14.33 -11.96 18.50
N GLU A 15 -14.10 -12.51 17.31
CA GLU A 15 -12.95 -12.17 16.48
C GLU A 15 -12.78 -10.64 16.58
N PRO A 16 -11.57 -10.15 16.89
CA PRO A 16 -11.36 -8.72 17.03
C PRO A 16 -11.83 -8.05 15.74
N LEU A 17 -12.79 -7.12 15.87
CA LEU A 17 -13.36 -6.42 14.73
C LEU A 17 -12.22 -5.69 13.99
N ILE A 18 -11.90 -6.18 12.80
CA ILE A 18 -10.91 -5.53 11.94
C ILE A 18 -11.54 -4.25 11.40
N LYS A 19 -10.86 -3.13 11.62
CA LYS A 19 -11.30 -1.80 11.21
C LYS A 19 -10.12 -1.02 10.64
N ILE A 20 -10.42 0.06 9.93
CA ILE A 20 -9.42 1.00 9.43
C ILE A 20 -8.54 1.49 10.60
N GLY A 21 -7.22 1.52 10.38
CA GLY A 21 -6.20 1.85 11.39
C GLY A 21 -5.75 0.66 12.26
N SER A 22 -6.41 -0.51 12.18
CA SER A 22 -5.95 -1.69 12.91
C SER A 22 -4.60 -2.19 12.39
N GLN A 23 -3.70 -2.58 13.31
CA GLN A 23 -2.51 -3.35 12.94
C GLN A 23 -2.92 -4.80 12.68
N TYR A 24 -2.79 -5.25 11.43
CA TYR A 24 -3.21 -6.59 11.02
C TYR A 24 -2.39 -7.05 9.81
N GLY A 25 -2.14 -8.36 9.71
CA GLY A 25 -1.42 -8.96 8.57
C GLY A 25 -0.08 -8.29 8.23
N GLY A 26 0.68 -7.86 9.25
CA GLY A 26 1.99 -7.23 9.09
C GLY A 26 1.95 -5.72 8.76
N GLY A 27 0.77 -5.13 8.56
CA GLY A 27 0.60 -3.74 8.16
C GLY A 27 -0.52 -3.02 8.92
N ILE A 28 -1.08 -1.98 8.28
CA ILE A 28 -2.20 -1.18 8.77
C ILE A 28 -3.38 -1.30 7.80
N VAL A 29 -4.56 -1.65 8.32
CA VAL A 29 -5.78 -1.76 7.52
C VAL A 29 -6.24 -0.37 7.06
N PHE A 30 -6.52 -0.20 5.76
CA PHE A 30 -7.01 1.07 5.20
C PHE A 30 -8.31 0.92 4.40
N TYR A 31 -8.74 -0.31 4.15
CA TYR A 31 -10.01 -0.62 3.52
C TYR A 31 -10.57 -1.91 4.14
N VAL A 32 -11.87 -1.94 4.37
CA VAL A 32 -12.62 -3.13 4.77
C VAL A 32 -13.88 -3.15 3.90
N ASP A 33 -14.19 -4.29 3.31
CA ASP A 33 -15.38 -4.44 2.48
C ASP A 33 -16.67 -4.42 3.31
N HIS A 34 -17.83 -4.46 2.64
CA HIS A 34 -19.13 -4.43 3.31
C HIS A 34 -19.42 -5.69 4.15
N THR A 35 -18.67 -6.79 3.95
CA THR A 35 -18.83 -8.03 4.72
C THR A 35 -18.05 -7.99 6.02
N GLY A 36 -17.02 -7.15 6.10
CA GLY A 36 -16.09 -7.11 7.23
C GLY A 36 -15.08 -8.25 7.24
N GLN A 37 -15.12 -9.15 6.25
CA GLN A 37 -14.24 -10.32 6.17
C GLN A 37 -13.03 -10.07 5.28
N HIS A 38 -13.15 -9.17 4.31
CA HIS A 38 -12.06 -8.84 3.40
C HIS A 38 -11.66 -7.38 3.48
N GLY A 39 -10.42 -7.10 3.14
CA GLY A 39 -9.93 -5.74 3.13
C GLY A 39 -8.55 -5.57 2.53
N LEU A 40 -8.03 -4.36 2.63
CA LEU A 40 -6.68 -4.02 2.19
C LEU A 40 -5.85 -3.50 3.35
N ILE A 41 -4.60 -3.94 3.37
CA ILE A 41 -3.58 -3.62 4.35
C ILE A 41 -2.46 -2.88 3.63
N ALA A 42 -2.04 -1.74 4.16
CA ALA A 42 -0.85 -1.04 3.71
C ALA A 42 0.35 -1.49 4.56
N ALA A 43 1.54 -1.55 3.96
CA ALA A 43 2.78 -1.68 4.71
C ALA A 43 2.92 -0.52 5.71
N LYS A 44 3.63 -0.76 6.83
CA LYS A 44 3.77 0.23 7.91
C LYS A 44 4.61 1.45 7.51
N SER A 45 5.46 1.29 6.52
CA SER A 45 6.34 2.32 5.96
C SER A 45 6.41 2.18 4.44
N ASP A 46 6.94 3.21 3.79
CA ASP A 46 7.28 3.14 2.37
C ASP A 46 8.38 2.09 2.13
N MET A 47 8.42 1.56 0.92
CA MET A 47 9.43 0.58 0.53
C MET A 47 10.83 1.19 0.62
N GLU A 48 11.73 0.48 1.30
CA GLU A 48 13.15 0.86 1.40
C GLU A 48 13.93 0.43 0.16
N GLY A 49 15.11 1.01 -0.03
CA GLY A 49 15.95 0.77 -1.22
C GLY A 49 15.62 1.73 -2.37
N SER A 50 16.17 1.46 -3.56
CA SER A 50 15.95 2.31 -4.73
C SER A 50 16.34 1.63 -6.04
N SER A 51 15.83 2.15 -7.15
CA SER A 51 16.21 1.69 -8.49
C SER A 51 17.69 1.92 -8.80
N PRO A 52 18.35 1.02 -9.56
CA PRO A 52 19.66 1.29 -10.12
C PRO A 52 19.65 2.56 -10.97
N GLY A 53 20.61 3.47 -10.75
CA GLY A 53 20.70 4.77 -11.44
C GLY A 53 20.43 5.96 -10.52
N ILE A 54 19.39 5.92 -9.67
CA ILE A 54 19.14 6.99 -8.67
C ILE A 54 20.03 6.81 -7.42
N ALA A 55 20.26 5.56 -7.00
CA ALA A 55 21.13 5.22 -5.87
C ALA A 55 22.59 5.71 -6.04
N ALA A 56 23.02 5.85 -7.31
CA ALA A 56 24.36 6.34 -7.66
C ALA A 56 24.52 7.87 -7.47
N MET A 57 23.43 8.63 -7.29
CA MET A 57 23.44 10.10 -7.17
C MET A 57 23.62 10.61 -5.72
N LYS A 58 24.23 9.81 -4.83
CA LYS A 58 24.73 10.18 -3.47
C LYS A 58 23.81 11.14 -2.67
N GLY A 59 22.74 10.60 -2.10
CA GLY A 59 22.14 11.16 -0.87
C GLY A 59 20.68 11.60 -0.90
N LEU A 60 19.94 11.38 -2.00
CA LEU A 60 18.53 11.79 -2.14
C LEU A 60 17.57 10.63 -2.52
N SER A 61 18.05 9.38 -2.46
CA SER A 61 17.49 8.28 -3.26
C SER A 61 16.70 7.22 -2.49
N GLU A 62 16.60 7.26 -1.15
CA GLU A 62 15.92 6.18 -0.42
C GLU A 62 14.40 6.18 -0.63
N GLY A 63 13.89 5.02 -1.03
CA GLY A 63 12.48 4.74 -1.29
C GLY A 63 11.98 5.25 -2.64
N LEU A 64 12.86 5.50 -3.60
CA LEU A 64 12.52 5.94 -4.96
C LEU A 64 12.80 4.84 -5.98
N PHE A 65 11.77 4.49 -6.74
CA PHE A 65 11.81 3.41 -7.73
C PHE A 65 11.29 3.90 -9.08
N ASN A 66 11.87 3.40 -10.17
CA ASN A 66 11.18 3.37 -11.44
C ASN A 66 10.05 2.33 -11.41
N TRP A 67 9.11 2.41 -12.35
CA TRP A 67 7.89 1.62 -12.29
C TRP A 67 8.13 0.09 -12.33
N PRO A 68 9.00 -0.46 -13.21
CA PRO A 68 9.33 -1.88 -13.20
C PRO A 68 9.96 -2.36 -11.88
N ASP A 69 10.89 -1.60 -11.32
CA ASP A 69 11.55 -1.95 -10.07
C ASP A 69 10.61 -1.81 -8.86
N ALA A 70 9.65 -0.88 -8.89
CA ALA A 70 8.62 -0.74 -7.86
C ALA A 70 7.80 -2.04 -7.72
N ILE A 71 7.35 -2.60 -8.86
CA ILE A 71 6.63 -3.87 -8.88
C ILE A 71 7.52 -5.01 -8.36
N ALA A 72 8.77 -5.06 -8.84
CA ALA A 72 9.71 -6.08 -8.42
C ALA A 72 10.03 -5.99 -6.91
N ALA A 73 10.14 -4.78 -6.36
CA ALA A 73 10.38 -4.52 -4.95
C ALA A 73 9.22 -4.99 -4.08
N CYS A 74 7.97 -4.70 -4.46
CA CYS A 74 6.79 -5.24 -3.78
C CYS A 74 6.81 -6.77 -3.73
N ARG A 75 7.02 -7.42 -4.89
CA ARG A 75 7.02 -8.89 -5.00
C ARG A 75 8.14 -9.59 -4.22
N LYS A 76 9.27 -8.91 -4.00
CA LYS A 76 10.41 -9.44 -3.23
C LYS A 76 10.31 -9.10 -1.74
N SER A 77 9.40 -8.23 -1.35
CA SER A 77 9.29 -7.77 0.03
C SER A 77 8.80 -8.89 0.94
N GLU A 78 9.45 -9.00 2.09
CA GLU A 78 9.02 -9.89 3.17
C GLU A 78 8.58 -9.08 4.41
N THR A 79 8.23 -7.80 4.21
CA THR A 79 7.94 -6.89 5.32
C THR A 79 6.78 -7.39 6.16
N GLY A 80 6.89 -7.24 7.48
CA GLY A 80 5.91 -7.74 8.43
C GLY A 80 5.72 -9.27 8.43
N GLY A 81 6.61 -10.04 7.79
CA GLY A 81 6.55 -11.50 7.70
C GLY A 81 5.68 -12.05 6.57
N PHE A 82 5.32 -11.21 5.59
CA PHE A 82 4.43 -11.58 4.47
C PHE A 82 5.09 -11.33 3.12
N ARG A 83 4.73 -12.13 2.10
CA ARG A 83 5.38 -12.15 0.77
C ARG A 83 4.43 -11.84 -0.39
N ASP A 84 3.17 -11.58 -0.09
CA ASP A 84 2.08 -11.28 -1.01
C ASP A 84 1.85 -9.77 -1.17
N TRP A 85 2.88 -8.97 -0.91
CA TRP A 85 2.85 -7.52 -1.12
C TRP A 85 2.85 -7.17 -2.61
N ILE A 86 1.96 -6.26 -2.99
CA ILE A 86 1.79 -5.78 -4.36
C ILE A 86 1.83 -4.26 -4.43
N LEU A 87 2.09 -3.74 -5.63
CA LEU A 87 1.95 -2.33 -5.94
C LEU A 87 0.45 -2.01 -6.07
N PRO A 88 -0.09 -1.02 -5.34
CA PRO A 88 -1.52 -0.69 -5.39
C PRO A 88 -1.93 -0.22 -6.78
N ASP A 89 -3.14 -0.55 -7.22
CA ASP A 89 -3.77 0.07 -8.38
C ASP A 89 -4.25 1.50 -8.07
N LYS A 90 -4.80 2.20 -9.06
CA LYS A 90 -5.17 3.62 -8.95
C LYS A 90 -6.28 3.82 -7.91
N GLU A 91 -7.27 2.94 -7.90
CA GLU A 91 -8.42 2.98 -6.99
C GLU A 91 -7.97 2.68 -5.55
N GLN A 92 -7.15 1.65 -5.36
CA GLN A 92 -6.56 1.27 -4.08
C GLN A 92 -5.67 2.39 -3.53
N LEU A 93 -4.89 3.05 -4.38
CA LEU A 93 -4.05 4.18 -4.00
C LEU A 93 -4.90 5.41 -3.61
N ASN A 94 -6.04 5.61 -4.26
CA ASN A 94 -7.02 6.63 -3.84
C ASN A 94 -7.60 6.32 -2.46
N HIS A 95 -8.03 5.08 -2.20
CA HIS A 95 -8.50 4.66 -0.86
C HIS A 95 -7.42 4.84 0.21
N LEU A 96 -6.18 4.47 -0.11
CA LEU A 96 -5.05 4.64 0.78
C LEU A 96 -4.81 6.13 1.11
N PHE A 97 -4.90 7.02 0.12
CA PHE A 97 -4.78 8.46 0.34
C PHE A 97 -5.88 8.99 1.27
N MET A 98 -7.13 8.54 1.12
CA MET A 98 -8.24 8.96 1.97
C MET A 98 -8.02 8.61 3.45
N HIS A 99 -7.30 7.52 3.73
CA HIS A 99 -6.98 7.03 5.08
C HIS A 99 -5.50 7.19 5.45
N LYS A 100 -4.77 8.08 4.77
CA LYS A 100 -3.33 8.22 4.96
C LYS A 100 -2.94 8.67 6.37
N ARG A 101 -3.86 9.34 7.09
CA ARG A 101 -3.63 9.81 8.46
C ARG A 101 -3.67 8.65 9.45
N GLU A 102 -4.58 7.71 9.25
CA GLU A 102 -4.74 6.50 10.05
C GLU A 102 -3.63 5.50 9.77
N VAL A 103 -3.17 5.42 8.51
CA VAL A 103 -2.07 4.53 8.11
C VAL A 103 -0.70 5.06 8.56
N GLY A 104 -0.42 6.35 8.35
CA GLY A 104 0.84 6.97 8.74
C GLY A 104 2.09 6.44 8.00
N GLY A 105 3.27 6.87 8.47
CA GLY A 105 4.56 6.43 7.94
C GLY A 105 4.90 6.91 6.53
N PHE A 106 4.09 7.81 5.95
CA PHE A 106 4.36 8.42 4.66
C PHE A 106 5.40 9.53 4.82
N VAL A 107 6.24 9.72 3.80
CA VAL A 107 7.19 10.82 3.79
C VAL A 107 6.45 12.16 3.74
N HIS A 108 6.82 13.06 4.64
CA HIS A 108 6.31 14.42 4.70
C HIS A 108 6.91 15.26 3.55
N ASP A 109 6.17 16.28 3.07
CA ASP A 109 6.62 17.26 2.07
C ASP A 109 6.76 16.79 0.60
N SER A 110 5.66 16.31 0.01
CA SER A 110 5.51 16.11 -1.46
C SER A 110 6.21 14.89 -2.03
N ALA A 111 5.54 13.76 -1.86
CA ALA A 111 5.88 12.54 -2.56
C ALA A 111 4.71 12.04 -3.41
N ASN A 112 5.04 11.71 -4.66
CA ASN A 112 4.20 10.95 -5.56
C ASN A 112 4.38 9.46 -5.28
N TYR A 113 3.29 8.71 -5.35
CA TYR A 113 3.25 7.26 -5.15
C TYR A 113 2.83 6.56 -6.43
N TRP A 114 3.52 5.48 -6.75
CA TRP A 114 3.23 4.66 -7.92
C TRP A 114 1.92 3.88 -7.79
N SER A 115 1.20 3.81 -8.91
CA SER A 115 0.13 2.86 -9.14
C SER A 115 0.56 1.76 -10.11
N SER A 116 0.02 0.55 -9.97
CA SER A 116 0.11 -0.52 -10.98
C SER A 116 -0.79 -0.29 -12.21
N SER A 117 -1.69 0.70 -12.16
CA SER A 117 -2.57 1.04 -13.28
C SER A 117 -1.86 1.85 -14.36
N GLU A 118 -2.02 1.43 -15.61
CA GLU A 118 -1.55 2.16 -16.78
C GLU A 118 -2.44 3.38 -17.10
N CYS A 119 -1.84 4.39 -17.72
CA CYS A 119 -2.49 5.55 -18.29
C CYS A 119 -2.20 5.57 -19.80
N PRO A 120 -3.03 4.93 -20.63
CA PRO A 120 -2.73 4.69 -22.03
C PRO A 120 -2.68 5.97 -22.87
N ASP A 121 -3.40 7.02 -22.46
CA ASP A 121 -3.40 8.31 -23.15
C ASP A 121 -2.27 9.23 -22.67
N GLY A 122 -1.59 8.87 -21.57
CA GLY A 122 -0.63 9.72 -20.89
C GLY A 122 -1.22 11.07 -20.42
N GLY A 123 -0.43 11.84 -19.68
CA GLY A 123 -0.78 13.22 -19.29
C GLY A 123 0.09 14.22 -20.04
N GLY A 124 -0.52 15.20 -20.72
CA GLY A 124 0.23 16.29 -21.36
C GLY A 124 1.20 15.85 -22.46
N TRP A 125 2.50 15.78 -22.15
CA TRP A 125 3.59 15.55 -23.12
C TRP A 125 3.98 14.07 -23.31
N ILE A 126 3.46 13.16 -22.49
CA ILE A 126 3.73 11.72 -22.62
C ILE A 126 2.59 11.02 -23.35
N LYS A 127 2.92 10.09 -24.26
CA LYS A 127 1.93 9.34 -25.05
C LYS A 127 1.24 8.21 -24.27
N ALA A 128 1.91 7.69 -23.25
CA ALA A 128 1.41 6.67 -22.33
C ALA A 128 2.26 6.72 -21.07
N GLY A 129 1.69 6.40 -19.91
CA GLY A 129 2.39 6.39 -18.63
C GLY A 129 1.70 5.51 -17.61
N PHE A 130 2.02 5.74 -16.34
CA PHE A 130 1.48 5.00 -15.20
C PHE A 130 0.93 5.98 -14.19
N TRP A 131 -0.21 5.64 -13.59
CA TRP A 131 -0.86 6.54 -12.66
C TRP A 131 0.01 6.77 -11.41
N ILE A 132 -0.04 8.00 -10.93
CA ILE A 132 0.54 8.39 -9.65
C ILE A 132 -0.48 9.16 -8.82
N LYS A 133 -0.28 9.13 -7.50
CA LYS A 133 -1.04 9.94 -6.55
C LYS A 133 -0.07 10.74 -5.69
N ASP A 134 -0.27 12.04 -5.63
CA ASP A 134 0.45 12.93 -4.72
C ASP A 134 -0.10 12.81 -3.30
N PHE A 135 0.76 12.52 -2.32
CA PHE A 135 0.38 12.40 -0.91
C PHE A 135 0.69 13.66 -0.08
N SER A 136 1.19 14.76 -0.65
CA SER A 136 1.47 16.01 0.11
C SER A 136 0.21 16.64 0.72
N SER A 137 -0.73 17.07 -0.11
CA SER A 137 -1.82 17.97 0.33
C SER A 137 -3.14 17.70 -0.39
N PHE A 138 -3.19 17.83 -1.71
CA PHE A 138 -4.46 17.82 -2.45
C PHE A 138 -4.81 16.49 -3.10
N GLY A 139 -3.91 15.50 -3.08
CA GLY A 139 -4.23 14.19 -3.65
C GLY A 139 -4.34 14.23 -5.18
N CYS A 140 -3.61 15.12 -5.84
CA CYS A 140 -3.66 15.24 -7.29
C CYS A 140 -3.27 13.89 -7.94
N GLN A 141 -3.98 13.55 -9.01
CA GLN A 141 -3.68 12.37 -9.83
C GLN A 141 -3.03 12.84 -11.13
N SER A 142 -1.97 12.16 -11.53
CA SER A 142 -1.26 12.41 -12.79
C SER A 142 -0.78 11.08 -13.37
N ALA A 143 -0.07 11.15 -14.48
CA ALA A 143 0.64 10.03 -15.06
C ALA A 143 2.11 10.40 -15.27
N GLU A 144 2.99 9.43 -15.05
CA GLU A 144 4.44 9.56 -15.24
C GLU A 144 4.95 8.48 -16.19
N PRO A 145 6.05 8.72 -16.93
CA PRO A 145 6.68 7.70 -17.75
C PRO A 145 7.32 6.61 -16.86
N LYS A 146 7.50 5.41 -17.42
CA LYS A 146 7.98 4.22 -16.67
C LYS A 146 9.31 4.39 -15.94
N ASP A 147 10.15 5.30 -16.42
CA ASP A 147 11.51 5.57 -15.96
C ASP A 147 11.59 6.76 -14.99
N ALA A 148 10.48 7.45 -14.73
CA ALA A 148 10.39 8.39 -13.61
C ALA A 148 10.61 7.68 -12.27
N TYR A 149 10.87 8.43 -11.21
CA TYR A 149 11.15 7.87 -9.89
C TYR A 149 10.13 8.36 -8.88
N ASN A 150 9.33 7.43 -8.32
CA ASN A 150 8.31 7.74 -7.32
C ASN A 150 8.38 6.74 -6.16
N ARG A 151 7.67 7.08 -5.07
CA ARG A 151 7.61 6.24 -3.87
C ARG A 151 6.66 5.07 -4.03
N VAL A 152 6.83 4.07 -3.17
CA VAL A 152 6.03 2.87 -3.14
C VAL A 152 5.53 2.62 -1.73
N ARG A 153 4.20 2.57 -1.57
CA ARG A 153 3.57 2.00 -0.38
C ARG A 153 2.91 0.69 -0.80
N ALA A 154 3.56 -0.43 -0.48
CA ALA A 154 3.04 -1.74 -0.84
C ALA A 154 1.75 -2.02 -0.07
N ILE A 155 0.84 -2.75 -0.70
CA ILE A 155 -0.40 -3.21 -0.08
C ILE A 155 -0.55 -4.72 -0.22
N ARG A 156 -1.48 -5.30 0.52
CA ARG A 156 -1.93 -6.69 0.36
C ARG A 156 -3.40 -6.81 0.78
N ALA A 157 -4.04 -7.90 0.36
CA ALA A 157 -5.41 -8.22 0.75
C ALA A 157 -5.43 -9.23 1.91
N PHE A 158 -6.55 -9.27 2.64
CA PHE A 158 -6.91 -10.33 3.57
C PHE A 158 -8.37 -10.72 3.35
#